data_AF-A0A7C8YTY6-F1
#
_entry.id   AF-A0A7C8YTY6-F1
#
_cell.length_a   1.000
_cell.length_b   1.000
_cell.length_c   1.000
_cell.angle_alpha   90.00
_cell.angle_beta   90.00
_cell.angle_gamma   90.00
#
_symmetry.space_group_name_H-M   'P 1'
#
loop_
_entity.id
_entity.type
_entity.pdbx_description
1 polymer ?
#
loop_
_entity_poly.entity_id
_entity_poly.type
_entity_poly.pdbx_seq_one_letter_code
_entity_poly.pdbx_strand_id
1 'polypeptide(L)'
;IIQSMAANLGVVTGKHLAEHCRFEYSKVPNFILWILAEIAIVACDIPEVIGTAFALNMLFKIPVWAGVLLTGLSTLVLLALQQYGVRKLEFLITFLVFTIAA
;
A
#
# COMPACT_ATOMS: atom_id res chain seq x y z
N ILE A 1 11.69 7.07 -12.49
CA ILE A 1 11.26 7.35 -13.88
C ILE A 1 9.79 6.98 -14.08
N ILE A 2 9.36 5.74 -13.82
CA ILE A 2 7.96 5.34 -14.01
C ILE A 2 7.01 6.09 -13.03
N GLN A 3 7.40 6.20 -11.76
CA GLN A 3 6.65 6.97 -10.74
C GLN A 3 6.54 8.47 -11.08
N SER A 4 7.61 9.08 -11.59
CA SER A 4 7.60 10.50 -11.98
C SER A 4 6.73 10.75 -13.22
N MET A 5 6.71 9.80 -14.17
CA MET A 5 5.81 9.87 -15.33
C MET A 5 4.34 9.68 -14.92
N ALA A 6 4.06 8.75 -14.01
CA ALA A 6 2.72 8.54 -13.47
C ALA A 6 2.20 9.77 -12.70
N ALA A 7 3.07 10.41 -11.90
CA ALA A 7 2.74 11.65 -11.19
C ALA A 7 2.47 12.81 -12.17
N ASN A 8 3.34 13.00 -13.17
CA ASN A 8 3.14 14.05 -14.19
C ASN A 8 1.87 13.81 -15.00
N LEU A 9 1.53 12.56 -15.32
CA LEU A 9 0.26 12.24 -15.98
C LEU A 9 -0.92 12.69 -15.11
N GLY A 10 -0.95 12.28 -13.84
CA GLY A 10 -2.02 12.66 -12.91
C GLY A 10 -2.16 14.18 -12.74
N VAL A 11 -1.05 14.92 -12.70
CA VAL A 11 -1.05 16.39 -12.56
C VAL A 11 -1.51 17.09 -13.84
N VAL A 12 -1.15 16.59 -15.02
CA VAL A 12 -1.44 17.24 -16.30
C VAL A 12 -2.83 16.92 -16.82
N THR A 13 -3.28 15.66 -16.73
CA THR A 13 -4.63 15.27 -17.21
C THR A 13 -5.70 15.26 -16.12
N GLY A 14 -5.31 15.38 -14.85
CA GLY A 14 -6.25 15.34 -13.71
C GLY A 14 -6.90 13.97 -13.49
N LYS A 15 -6.46 12.94 -14.19
CA LYS A 15 -7.02 11.58 -14.18
C LYS A 15 -5.94 10.56 -13.83
N HIS A 16 -6.31 9.56 -13.03
CA HIS A 16 -5.48 8.41 -12.74
C HIS A 16 -5.19 7.54 -13.99
N LEU A 17 -4.03 6.86 -13.97
CA LEU A 17 -3.59 5.95 -15.04
C LEU A 17 -4.67 4.92 -15.42
N ALA A 18 -5.40 4.40 -14.43
CA ALA A 18 -6.49 3.45 -14.62
C ALA A 18 -7.67 4.02 -15.41
N GLU A 19 -8.01 5.31 -15.23
CA GLU A 19 -9.06 5.97 -16.03
C GLU A 19 -8.62 6.20 -17.47
N HIS A 20 -7.35 6.54 -17.70
CA HIS A 20 -6.80 6.66 -19.04
C HIS A 20 -6.82 5.32 -19.77
N CYS A 21 -6.39 4.23 -19.12
CA CYS A 21 -6.51 2.89 -19.68
C CYS A 21 -7.97 2.51 -19.96
N ARG A 22 -8.91 2.88 -19.08
CA ARG A 22 -10.34 2.61 -19.29
C ARG A 22 -10.97 3.41 -20.44
N PHE A 23 -10.43 4.58 -20.76
CA PHE A 23 -10.89 5.40 -21.89
C PHE A 23 -10.33 4.91 -23.23
N GLU A 24 -9.07 4.44 -23.23
CA GLU A 24 -8.38 3.99 -24.43
C GLU A 24 -8.73 2.54 -24.81
N TYR A 25 -9.00 1.67 -23.82
CA TYR A 25 -9.20 0.23 -24.03
C TYR A 25 -10.67 -0.20 -23.94
N SER A 26 -11.04 -1.20 -24.74
CA SER A 26 -12.35 -1.88 -24.70
C SER A 26 -12.64 -2.55 -23.33
N LYS A 27 -13.90 -2.89 -23.05
CA LYS A 27 -14.36 -3.45 -21.77
C LYS A 27 -13.60 -4.72 -21.34
N VAL A 28 -13.17 -5.56 -22.30
CA VAL A 28 -12.48 -6.83 -22.03
C VAL A 28 -11.08 -6.63 -21.45
N PRO A 29 -10.14 -5.92 -22.12
CA PRO A 29 -8.81 -5.65 -21.56
C PRO A 29 -8.85 -4.85 -20.26
N ASN A 30 -9.79 -3.92 -20.10
CA ASN A 30 -9.97 -3.19 -18.84
C ASN A 30 -10.31 -4.13 -17.66
N PHE A 31 -11.15 -5.14 -17.88
CA PHE A 31 -11.47 -6.13 -16.84
C PHE A 31 -10.25 -6.99 -16.46
N ILE A 32 -9.43 -7.39 -17.45
CA ILE A 32 -8.18 -8.12 -17.21
C ILE A 32 -7.19 -7.27 -16.42
N LEU A 33 -7.02 -6.00 -16.79
CA LEU A 33 -6.14 -5.06 -16.08
C LEU A 33 -6.61 -4.84 -14.64
N TRP A 34 -7.92 -4.75 -14.41
CA TRP A 34 -8.49 -4.62 -13.08
C TRP A 34 -8.19 -5.85 -12.21
N ILE A 35 -8.39 -7.07 -12.74
CA ILE A 35 -8.05 -8.31 -12.02
C ILE A 35 -6.55 -8.37 -11.70
N LEU A 36 -5.70 -8.03 -12.66
CA LEU A 36 -4.24 -8.07 -12.47
C LEU A 36 -3.80 -7.06 -11.40
N ALA A 37 -4.40 -5.87 -11.38
CA ALA A 37 -4.15 -4.88 -10.35
C ALA A 37 -4.60 -5.36 -8.96
N GLU A 38 -5.79 -5.97 -8.85
CA GLU A 38 -6.29 -6.51 -7.58
C GLU A 38 -5.38 -7.63 -7.05
N ILE A 39 -4.95 -8.55 -7.93
CA ILE A 39 -4.01 -9.61 -7.58
C ILE A 39 -2.66 -9.02 -7.12
N ALA A 40 -2.17 -7.98 -7.80
CA ALA A 40 -0.92 -7.32 -7.44
C ALA A 40 -1.00 -6.63 -6.06
N ILE A 41 -2.13 -5.99 -5.73
CA ILE A 41 -2.37 -5.36 -4.43
C ILE A 41 -2.34 -6.43 -3.33
N VAL A 42 -3.08 -7.54 -3.50
CA VAL A 42 -3.08 -8.64 -2.53
C VAL A 42 -1.69 -9.27 -2.40
N ALA A 43 -1.00 -9.49 -3.51
CA ALA A 43 0.34 -10.08 -3.51
C ALA A 43 1.39 -9.21 -2.80
N CYS A 44 1.25 -7.88 -2.86
CA CYS A 44 2.16 -6.94 -2.17
C CYS A 44 1.96 -6.93 -0.65
N ASP A 45 0.74 -7.20 -0.16
CA ASP A 45 0.40 -7.15 1.27
C ASP A 45 0.79 -8.44 2.01
N ILE A 46 0.76 -9.60 1.31
CA ILE A 46 1.09 -10.91 1.89
C ILE A 46 2.48 -10.93 2.59
N PRO A 47 3.58 -10.46 1.98
CA PRO A 47 4.89 -10.42 2.63
C PRO A 47 4.94 -9.54 3.87
N GLU A 48 4.17 -8.45 3.93
CA GLU A 48 4.14 -7.53 5.07
C GLU A 48 3.49 -8.20 6.28
N VAL A 49 2.34 -8.87 6.09
CA VAL A 49 1.64 -9.62 7.15
C VAL A 49 2.48 -10.80 7.64
N ILE A 50 3.12 -11.53 6.73
CA ILE A 50 3.97 -12.66 7.10
C ILE A 50 5.21 -12.17 7.86
N GLY A 51 5.90 -11.14 7.34
CA GLY A 51 7.12 -10.61 7.94
C GLY A 51 6.91 -10.09 9.36
N THR A 52 5.83 -9.34 9.58
CA THR A 52 5.46 -8.82 10.90
C THR A 52 5.09 -9.93 11.88
N ALA A 53 4.34 -10.94 11.44
CA ALA A 53 3.97 -12.08 12.29
C ALA A 53 5.20 -12.93 12.69
N PHE A 54 6.14 -13.16 11.76
CA PHE A 54 7.39 -13.86 12.05
C PHE A 54 8.32 -13.06 12.96
N ALA A 55 8.45 -11.75 12.74
CA ALA A 55 9.27 -10.88 13.59
C ALA A 55 8.79 -10.89 15.04
N LEU A 56 7.47 -10.79 15.26
CA LEU A 56 6.88 -10.85 16.61
C LEU A 56 7.05 -12.23 17.25
N ASN A 57 6.94 -13.30 16.46
CA ASN A 57 7.18 -14.65 16.96
C ASN A 57 8.64 -14.84 17.42
N MET A 58 9.61 -14.31 16.67
CA MET A 58 11.03 -14.44 17.02
C MET A 58 11.43 -13.54 18.21
N LEU A 59 10.87 -12.33 18.31
CA LEU A 59 11.25 -11.35 19.33
C LEU A 59 10.59 -11.63 20.70
N PHE A 60 9.32 -12.02 20.70
CA PHE A 60 8.52 -12.16 21.92
C PHE A 60 7.98 -13.58 22.17
N LYS A 61 8.27 -14.56 21.29
CA LYS A 61 7.68 -15.92 21.32
C LYS A 61 6.15 -15.95 21.33
N ILE A 62 5.52 -14.89 20.83
CA ILE A 62 4.06 -14.77 20.75
C ILE A 62 3.52 -15.62 19.58
N PRO A 63 2.36 -16.28 19.72
CA PRO A 63 1.76 -17.08 18.65
C PRO A 63 1.41 -16.22 17.42
N VAL A 64 1.63 -16.78 16.24
CA VAL A 64 1.46 -16.14 14.91
C VAL A 64 0.07 -15.51 14.74
N TRP A 65 -0.98 -16.11 15.33
CA TRP A 65 -2.35 -15.56 15.32
C TRP A 65 -2.46 -14.16 15.93
N ALA A 66 -1.73 -13.89 17.01
CA ALA A 66 -1.70 -12.56 17.62
C ALA A 66 -0.89 -11.56 16.77
N GLY A 67 0.15 -12.03 16.06
CA GLY A 67 0.89 -11.22 15.09
C GLY A 67 0.01 -10.76 13.93
N VAL A 68 -0.77 -11.66 13.34
CA VAL A 68 -1.71 -11.32 12.25
C VAL A 68 -2.78 -10.33 12.70
N LEU A 69 -3.33 -10.49 13.91
CA LEU A 69 -4.27 -9.54 14.51
C LEU A 69 -3.65 -8.15 14.70
N LEU A 70 -2.39 -8.09 15.13
CA LEU A 70 -1.67 -6.83 15.31
C LEU A 70 -1.42 -6.13 13.96
N THR A 71 -1.11 -6.87 12.89
CA THR A 71 -0.91 -6.29 11.56
C THR A 71 -2.20 -5.74 10.98
N GLY A 72 -3.32 -6.45 11.14
CA GLY A 72 -4.65 -5.92 10.79
C GLY A 72 -5.03 -4.67 11.60
N LEU A 73 -4.62 -4.61 12.87
CA LEU A 73 -4.82 -3.42 13.68
C LEU A 73 -3.93 -2.26 13.19
N SER A 74 -2.69 -2.54 12.77
CA SER A 74 -1.78 -1.54 12.21
C SER A 74 -2.33 -0.90 10.93
N THR A 75 -2.90 -1.70 10.01
CA THR A 75 -3.52 -1.16 8.79
C THR A 75 -4.76 -0.32 9.09
N LEU A 76 -5.60 -0.74 10.05
CA LEU A 76 -6.73 0.07 10.54
C LEU A 76 -6.27 1.38 11.20
N VAL A 77 -5.20 1.34 11.99
CA VAL A 77 -4.61 2.54 12.61
C VAL A 77 -4.08 3.49 11.53
N LEU A 78 -3.45 2.97 10.47
CA LEU A 78 -2.95 3.79 9.37
C LEU A 78 -4.07 4.46 8.58
N LEU A 79 -5.16 3.74 8.29
CA LEU A 79 -6.40 4.29 7.72
C LEU A 79 -7.05 5.33 8.65
N ALA A 80 -7.06 5.08 9.96
CA ALA A 80 -7.55 6.00 10.98
C ALA A 80 -6.66 7.26 11.11
N LEU A 81 -5.37 7.14 10.79
CA LEU A 81 -4.44 8.27 10.82
C LEU A 81 -4.54 9.12 9.56
N GLN A 82 -4.82 8.51 8.40
CA GLN A 82 -5.05 9.23 7.14
C GLN A 82 -6.21 10.22 7.23
N GLN A 83 -7.32 9.85 7.89
CA GLN A 83 -8.47 10.75 8.10
C GLN A 83 -8.17 11.94 9.03
N TYR A 84 -7.10 11.87 9.84
CA TYR A 84 -6.73 12.93 10.78
C TYR A 84 -5.84 14.05 10.19
N GLY A 85 -5.35 13.89 8.95
CA GLY A 85 -4.66 14.94 8.20
C GLY A 85 -3.31 14.51 7.61
N VAL A 86 -3.19 14.67 6.28
CA VAL A 86 -2.06 14.23 5.45
C VAL A 86 -0.70 14.76 5.93
N ARG A 87 -0.64 16.00 6.47
CA ARG A 87 0.62 16.60 6.96
C ARG A 87 1.25 15.87 8.15
N LYS A 88 0.46 15.27 9.05
CA LYS A 88 1.01 14.51 10.19
C LYS A 88 1.45 13.11 9.77
N LEU A 89 0.77 12.52 8.79
CA LEU A 89 1.14 11.23 8.20
C LEU A 89 2.50 11.32 7.51
N GLU A 90 2.72 12.37 6.73
CA GLU A 90 3.98 12.57 5.99
C GLU A 90 5.19 12.61 6.93
N PHE A 91 5.08 13.36 8.04
CA PHE A 91 6.14 13.46 9.05
C PHE A 91 6.46 12.11 9.72
N LEU A 92 5.43 11.29 9.97
CA LEU A 92 5.58 9.97 10.57
C LEU A 92 6.25 8.98 9.61
N ILE A 93 5.88 9.01 8.32
CA ILE A 93 6.51 8.18 7.29
C ILE A 93 7.99 8.56 7.12
N THR A 94 8.31 9.86 7.04
CA THR A 94 9.70 10.32 6.94
C THR A 94 10.53 9.90 8.14
N PHE A 95 9.96 9.99 9.34
CA PHE A 95 10.61 9.50 10.55
C PHE A 95 10.89 7.99 10.48
N LEU A 96 9.88 7.18 10.12
CA LEU A 96 10.03 5.71 10.02
C LEU A 96 11.11 5.31 9.00
N VAL A 97 11.13 5.94 7.83
CA VAL A 97 12.14 5.68 6.79
C VAL A 97 13.54 6.03 7.29
N PHE A 98 13.68 7.12 8.04
CA PHE A 98 14.97 7.52 8.61
C PHE A 98 15.49 6.49 9.63
N THR A 99 14.62 5.93 10.47
CA THR A 99 15.01 4.91 11.46
C THR A 99 15.41 3.58 10.84
N ILE A 100 14.85 3.23 9.68
CA ILE A 100 15.23 2.00 8.95
C ILE A 100 16.52 2.19 8.15
N ALA A 101 16.78 3.41 7.68
CA ALA A 101 17.97 3.74 6.89
C ALA A 101 19.24 4.00 7.72
N ALA A 102 19.09 4.25 9.03
CA ALA A 102 20.18 4.43 9.99
C ALA A 102 20.65 3.09 10.57
#